data_AF-A0A8T3RF38-F1
#
_entry.id   AF-A0A8T3RF38-F1
#
_cell.length_a   1.000
_cell.length_b   1.000
_cell.length_c   1.000
_cell.angle_alpha   90.00
_cell.angle_beta   90.00
_cell.angle_gamma   90.00
#
_symmetry.space_group_name_H-M   'P 1'
#
loop_
_entity.id
_entity.type
_entity.pdbx_description
1 polymer ?
#
loop_
_entity_poly.entity_id
_entity_poly.type
_entity_poly.pdbx_seq_one_letter_code
_entity_poly.pdbx_strand_id
1 'polypeptide(L)'
;MSVRDLLGKSIFAVAVSAVCVAPAMVAASDFGKRVEDRLNARSFKWFGFGSPLQQSANTPQNMDPGDEAVEVAGKLRVKLVSAEVGVDADMIALWPDSEHPTHAIICNEIDGTEAGAAASVQRVDLASGTVSDMVFGLISCDPVRRTPWGTVIVGEESGPDGRVYEIFDPLTVTNVQVTHETGDSSDLTHVVARTALGQLSYEGIVILPNGITYYGDELRPSTGKAGGGIYKFVPTTLHDGGPIGNLTESPYVAGSVYVLRL
;
A
#
# COMPACT_ATOMS: atom_id res chain seq x y z
N MET A 1 -5.26 37.55 92.97
CA MET A 1 -6.49 37.70 93.78
C MET A 1 -7.67 37.33 92.88
N SER A 2 -8.02 36.04 92.76
CA SER A 2 -9.28 35.39 93.23
C SER A 2 -10.53 36.24 92.97
N VAL A 3 -11.39 35.90 92.00
CA VAL A 3 -12.50 34.90 92.00
C VAL A 3 -13.56 35.17 93.08
N ARG A 4 -14.78 35.52 92.62
CA ARG A 4 -16.15 35.34 93.20
C ARG A 4 -17.07 36.44 92.63
N ASP A 5 -18.01 36.14 91.74
CA ASP A 5 -19.44 35.80 91.98
C ASP A 5 -20.18 36.22 90.68
N LEU A 6 -21.32 35.72 90.18
CA LEU A 6 -22.33 34.78 90.64
C LEU A 6 -23.17 34.38 89.40
N LEU A 7 -23.46 33.08 89.27
CA LEU A 7 -24.76 32.47 88.90
C LEU A 7 -25.69 33.11 87.84
N GLY A 8 -26.08 32.32 86.83
CA GLY A 8 -27.51 32.27 86.44
C GLY A 8 -27.89 31.74 85.05
N LYS A 9 -28.22 30.44 84.99
CA LYS A 9 -29.28 29.79 84.15
C LYS A 9 -29.00 29.66 82.63
N SER A 10 -28.59 28.47 82.18
CA SER A 10 -29.47 27.38 81.69
C SER A 10 -29.92 27.56 80.23
N ILE A 11 -29.47 26.66 79.35
CA ILE A 11 -30.31 25.70 78.60
C ILE A 11 -29.42 24.96 77.60
N PHE A 12 -29.43 23.63 77.70
CA PHE A 12 -28.90 22.69 76.71
C PHE A 12 -29.65 22.90 75.37
N ALA A 13 -28.91 23.16 74.30
CA ALA A 13 -29.39 22.96 72.93
C ALA A 13 -28.38 22.08 72.20
N VAL A 14 -28.73 20.80 72.04
CA VAL A 14 -28.04 19.88 71.13
C VAL A 14 -28.36 20.33 69.71
N ALA A 15 -27.42 21.00 69.06
CA ALA A 15 -27.50 21.28 67.64
C ALA A 15 -27.11 20.01 66.87
N VAL A 16 -28.12 19.29 66.36
CA VAL A 16 -27.92 18.27 65.32
C VAL A 16 -27.53 19.01 64.04
N SER A 17 -26.23 19.10 63.77
CA SER A 17 -25.75 19.56 62.47
C SER A 17 -26.10 18.50 61.42
N ALA A 18 -27.19 18.72 60.69
CA ALA A 18 -27.47 18.01 59.46
C ALA A 18 -26.31 18.25 58.48
N VAL A 19 -25.50 17.22 58.24
CA VAL A 19 -24.55 17.20 57.14
C VAL A 19 -25.39 17.18 55.87
N CYS A 20 -25.56 18.35 55.25
CA CYS A 20 -26.01 18.44 53.87
C CYS A 20 -24.95 17.75 53.00
N VAL A 21 -25.15 16.48 52.68
CA VAL A 21 -24.49 15.85 51.54
C VAL A 21 -25.07 16.55 50.32
N ALA A 22 -24.39 17.59 49.84
CA ALA A 22 -24.64 18.10 48.51
C ALA A 22 -24.43 16.92 47.56
N PRO A 23 -25.43 16.51 46.75
CA PRO A 23 -25.17 15.57 45.69
C PRO A 23 -24.21 16.30 44.75
N ALA A 24 -22.95 15.87 44.74
CA ALA A 24 -22.08 16.17 43.63
C ALA A 24 -22.75 15.52 42.41
N MET A 25 -23.55 16.31 41.69
CA MET A 25 -23.90 16.00 40.31
C MET A 25 -22.59 16.02 39.55
N VAL A 26 -21.89 14.88 39.56
CA VAL A 26 -20.97 14.56 38.49
C VAL A 26 -21.86 14.50 37.27
N ALA A 27 -21.92 15.59 36.51
CA ALA A 27 -22.47 15.57 35.17
C ALA A 27 -21.74 14.41 34.50
N ALA A 28 -22.45 13.31 34.28
CA ALA A 28 -21.94 12.17 33.57
C ALA A 28 -21.61 12.73 32.19
N SER A 29 -20.33 13.09 32.01
CA SER A 29 -19.84 13.55 30.72
C SER A 29 -20.38 12.55 29.71
N ASP A 30 -21.10 13.02 28.71
CA ASP A 30 -21.71 12.16 27.71
C ASP A 30 -20.56 11.41 27.03
N PHE A 31 -20.51 10.10 27.28
CA PHE A 31 -19.46 9.24 26.75
C PHE A 31 -19.49 9.25 25.22
N GLY A 32 -20.70 9.22 24.63
CA GLY A 32 -20.89 9.32 23.19
C GLY A 32 -20.31 10.62 22.65
N LYS A 33 -20.66 11.76 23.27
CA LYS A 33 -20.10 13.06 22.90
C LYS A 33 -18.56 13.11 23.03
N ARG A 34 -17.98 12.56 24.11
CA ARG A 34 -16.51 12.53 24.26
C ARG A 34 -15.84 11.65 23.20
N VAL A 35 -16.45 10.53 22.83
CA VAL A 35 -15.95 9.64 21.77
C VAL A 35 -16.05 10.33 20.41
N GLU A 36 -17.19 10.97 20.10
CA GLU A 36 -17.41 11.73 18.87
C GLU A 36 -16.46 12.92 18.75
N ASP A 37 -16.30 13.73 19.81
CA ASP A 37 -15.38 14.86 19.83
C ASP A 37 -13.93 14.39 19.61
N ARG A 38 -13.55 13.25 20.19
CA ARG A 38 -12.21 12.65 19.99
C ARG A 38 -12.02 12.08 18.60
N LEU A 39 -13.05 11.44 18.03
CA LEU A 39 -13.03 10.97 16.65
C LEU A 39 -12.86 12.18 15.73
N ASN A 40 -13.73 13.19 15.80
CA ASN A 40 -13.60 14.42 15.02
C ASN A 40 -12.22 15.07 15.16
N ALA A 41 -11.69 15.20 16.39
CA ALA A 41 -10.40 15.83 16.62
C ALA A 41 -9.19 15.00 16.15
N ARG A 42 -9.35 13.68 15.92
CA ARG A 42 -8.24 12.77 15.59
C ARG A 42 -8.43 12.00 14.28
N SER A 43 -9.58 12.13 13.62
CA SER A 43 -9.92 11.38 12.41
C SER A 43 -8.87 11.59 11.32
N PHE A 44 -8.39 12.82 11.14
CA PHE A 44 -7.34 13.08 10.15
C PHE A 44 -6.04 12.34 10.49
N LYS A 45 -5.63 12.36 11.77
CA LYS A 45 -4.41 11.68 12.22
C LYS A 45 -4.49 10.16 12.06
N TRP A 46 -5.67 9.58 12.27
CA TRP A 46 -5.83 8.11 12.30
C TRP A 46 -6.26 7.52 10.96
N PHE A 47 -7.01 8.27 10.17
CA PHE A 47 -7.66 7.76 8.96
C PHE A 47 -7.37 8.61 7.72
N GLY A 48 -6.68 9.76 7.85
CA GLY A 48 -6.37 10.65 6.73
C GLY A 48 -7.49 11.58 6.28
N PHE A 49 -8.67 11.54 6.94
CA PHE A 49 -9.80 12.42 6.61
C PHE A 49 -10.40 13.10 7.85
N GLY A 50 -10.85 14.35 7.70
CA GLY A 50 -11.04 15.30 8.80
C GLY A 50 -12.28 15.13 9.69
N SER A 51 -13.13 14.12 9.47
CA SER A 51 -14.29 13.85 10.33
C SER A 51 -14.90 12.48 10.03
N PRO A 52 -15.70 11.88 10.93
CA PRO A 52 -16.43 10.66 10.66
C PRO A 52 -17.26 10.77 9.38
N LEU A 53 -17.20 9.71 8.57
CA LEU A 53 -18.06 9.54 7.40
C LEU A 53 -19.47 9.25 7.91
N GLN A 54 -20.44 10.10 7.56
CA GLN A 54 -21.82 9.94 8.00
C GLN A 54 -22.56 8.86 7.20
N GLN A 55 -22.14 8.64 5.96
CA GLN A 55 -22.69 7.66 5.04
C GLN A 55 -21.60 7.24 4.05
N SER A 56 -21.58 5.96 3.68
CA SER A 56 -20.76 5.47 2.57
C SER A 56 -21.23 6.06 1.24
N ALA A 57 -20.33 6.10 0.25
CA ALA A 57 -20.76 6.21 -1.14
C ALA A 57 -21.61 4.98 -1.49
N ASN A 58 -22.68 5.17 -2.26
CA ASN A 58 -23.63 4.10 -2.56
C ASN A 58 -23.51 3.58 -4.00
N THR A 59 -22.63 4.17 -4.80
CA THR A 59 -22.45 3.81 -6.21
C THR A 59 -21.08 3.17 -6.43
N PRO A 60 -21.02 1.90 -6.85
CA PRO A 60 -19.76 1.22 -7.13
C PRO A 60 -19.23 1.52 -8.54
N GLN A 61 -19.72 2.56 -9.20
CA GLN A 61 -19.45 2.79 -10.62
C GLN A 61 -18.55 4.01 -10.83
N ASN A 62 -17.45 3.79 -11.55
CA ASN A 62 -16.55 4.85 -12.00
C ASN A 62 -17.00 5.32 -13.39
N MET A 63 -17.92 6.27 -13.45
CA MET A 63 -18.64 6.60 -14.71
C MET A 63 -18.37 8.02 -15.21
N ASP A 64 -17.94 8.92 -14.33
CA ASP A 64 -17.74 10.33 -14.66
C ASP A 64 -16.26 10.63 -14.96
N PRO A 65 -15.93 11.67 -15.75
CA PRO A 65 -14.54 12.01 -16.05
C PRO A 65 -13.86 12.75 -14.88
N GLY A 66 -12.54 12.73 -14.84
CA GLY A 66 -11.79 13.60 -13.92
C GLY A 66 -11.94 13.19 -12.45
N ASP A 67 -12.03 14.19 -11.58
CA ASP A 67 -12.16 14.02 -10.13
C ASP A 67 -13.52 13.39 -9.73
N GLU A 68 -14.48 13.33 -10.65
CA GLU A 68 -15.80 12.74 -10.45
C GLU A 68 -15.81 11.23 -10.78
N ALA A 69 -14.70 10.69 -11.29
CA ALA A 69 -14.58 9.28 -11.67
C ALA A 69 -14.78 8.29 -10.53
N VAL A 70 -14.75 8.70 -9.27
CA VAL A 70 -15.05 7.83 -8.13
C VAL A 70 -16.00 8.57 -7.19
N GLU A 71 -17.19 8.00 -6.96
CA GLU A 71 -18.05 8.49 -5.88
C GLU A 71 -17.40 8.13 -4.54
N VAL A 72 -17.13 9.16 -3.72
CA VAL A 72 -16.58 8.98 -2.39
C VAL A 72 -17.53 9.48 -1.32
N ALA A 73 -17.46 8.84 -0.14
CA ALA A 73 -18.26 9.23 1.01
C ALA A 73 -18.12 10.72 1.31
N GLY A 74 -19.21 11.35 1.77
CA GLY A 74 -19.22 12.79 2.06
C GLY A 74 -18.06 13.20 2.97
N LYS A 75 -17.37 14.29 2.58
CA LYS A 75 -16.14 14.86 3.18
C LYS A 75 -14.82 14.23 2.76
N LEU A 76 -14.83 13.15 1.98
CA LEU A 76 -13.64 12.75 1.24
C LEU A 76 -13.45 13.67 0.02
N ARG A 77 -12.20 13.86 -0.37
CA ARG A 77 -11.82 14.59 -1.58
C ARG A 77 -10.88 13.69 -2.36
N VAL A 78 -11.21 13.45 -3.61
CA VAL A 78 -10.35 12.76 -4.57
C VAL A 78 -9.90 13.76 -5.62
N LYS A 79 -8.80 13.43 -6.27
CA LYS A 79 -8.29 14.15 -7.42
C LYS A 79 -7.78 13.11 -8.41
N LEU A 80 -8.16 13.23 -9.67
CA LEU A 80 -7.56 12.47 -10.76
C LEU A 80 -6.10 12.92 -10.87
N VAL A 81 -5.19 11.96 -10.69
CA VAL A 81 -3.76 12.20 -10.83
C VAL A 81 -3.38 12.31 -12.31
N SER A 82 -3.82 11.36 -13.13
CA SER A 82 -3.56 11.37 -14.57
C SER A 82 -4.68 10.67 -15.34
N ALA A 83 -4.99 11.19 -16.53
CA ALA A 83 -5.89 10.56 -17.51
C ALA A 83 -5.11 9.88 -18.66
N GLU A 84 -3.78 9.94 -18.62
CA GLU A 84 -2.89 9.58 -19.75
C GLU A 84 -2.16 8.24 -19.53
N VAL A 85 -2.49 7.53 -18.45
CA VAL A 85 -1.96 6.18 -18.20
C VAL A 85 -2.50 5.24 -19.28
N GLY A 86 -1.68 4.26 -19.67
CA GLY A 86 -2.06 3.23 -20.63
C GLY A 86 -3.36 2.52 -20.29
N VAL A 87 -3.97 1.92 -21.31
CA VAL A 87 -5.12 1.04 -21.12
C VAL A 87 -4.74 -0.15 -20.25
N ASP A 88 -5.74 -0.71 -19.56
CA ASP A 88 -5.58 -1.89 -18.71
C ASP A 88 -4.48 -1.72 -17.65
N ALA A 89 -4.36 -0.50 -17.11
CA ALA A 89 -3.55 -0.23 -15.94
C ALA A 89 -4.10 -1.01 -14.75
N ASP A 90 -3.28 -1.90 -14.20
CA ASP A 90 -3.73 -2.85 -13.19
C ASP A 90 -3.05 -2.61 -11.84
N MET A 91 -1.79 -3.02 -11.68
CA MET A 91 -1.04 -2.84 -10.44
C MET A 91 -0.23 -1.54 -10.38
N ILE A 92 -0.07 -0.99 -9.17
CA ILE A 92 0.71 0.22 -8.88
C ILE A 92 1.70 0.00 -7.73
N ALA A 93 2.95 0.46 -7.93
CA ALA A 93 3.93 0.64 -6.86
C ALA A 93 4.23 2.14 -6.64
N LEU A 94 4.02 2.59 -5.41
CA LEU A 94 4.38 3.95 -4.97
C LEU A 94 5.89 4.07 -4.73
N TRP A 95 6.48 5.18 -5.17
CA TRP A 95 7.92 5.43 -5.15
C TRP A 95 8.27 6.83 -4.58
N PRO A 96 9.34 6.97 -3.77
CA PRO A 96 10.25 5.92 -3.30
C PRO A 96 9.70 5.10 -2.12
N ASP A 97 8.60 5.54 -1.52
CA ASP A 97 7.95 4.87 -0.40
C ASP A 97 6.45 5.18 -0.37
N SER A 98 5.73 4.60 0.58
CA SER A 98 4.28 4.76 0.73
C SER A 98 3.86 5.92 1.62
N GLU A 99 4.79 6.57 2.32
CA GLU A 99 4.51 7.69 3.24
C GLU A 99 4.58 9.03 2.50
N HIS A 100 5.59 9.21 1.64
CA HIS A 100 5.82 10.41 0.84
C HIS A 100 6.15 10.07 -0.62
N PRO A 101 5.24 9.40 -1.35
CA PRO A 101 5.49 9.10 -2.75
C PRO A 101 5.54 10.36 -3.60
N THR A 102 6.46 10.38 -4.55
CA THR A 102 6.51 11.39 -5.62
C THR A 102 6.07 10.81 -6.96
N HIS A 103 6.16 9.48 -7.10
CA HIS A 103 5.83 8.78 -8.33
C HIS A 103 4.98 7.54 -8.05
N ALA A 104 4.19 7.15 -9.03
CA ALA A 104 3.60 5.82 -9.16
C ALA A 104 4.25 5.10 -10.35
N ILE A 105 4.63 3.85 -10.17
CA ILE A 105 5.08 2.95 -11.24
C ILE A 105 3.96 1.97 -11.49
N ILE A 106 3.53 1.88 -12.74
CA ILE A 106 2.30 1.22 -13.16
C ILE A 106 2.67 0.08 -14.10
N CYS A 107 2.09 -1.08 -13.84
CA CYS A 107 2.05 -2.19 -14.79
C CYS A 107 0.75 -2.04 -15.61
N ASN A 108 0.88 -2.05 -16.93
CA ASN A 108 -0.24 -2.13 -17.85
C ASN A 108 -0.38 -3.60 -18.29
N GLU A 109 -1.53 -4.20 -18.01
CA GLU A 109 -1.86 -5.60 -18.30
C GLU A 109 -2.19 -5.79 -19.79
N ILE A 110 -1.19 -5.52 -20.63
CA ILE A 110 -1.30 -5.58 -22.09
C ILE A 110 -0.23 -6.50 -22.68
N ASP A 111 -0.48 -6.97 -23.90
CA ASP A 111 0.51 -7.70 -24.71
C ASP A 111 1.39 -6.70 -25.48
N GLY A 112 2.53 -6.35 -24.88
CA GLY A 112 3.43 -5.28 -25.35
C GLY A 112 4.60 -5.73 -26.23
N THR A 113 4.56 -6.93 -26.81
CA THR A 113 5.72 -7.56 -27.49
C THR A 113 5.95 -7.12 -28.93
N GLU A 114 4.93 -6.57 -29.60
CA GLU A 114 5.05 -6.12 -30.99
C GLU A 114 5.75 -4.75 -31.10
N ALA A 115 6.44 -4.52 -32.21
CA ALA A 115 7.07 -3.24 -32.48
C ALA A 115 6.03 -2.11 -32.56
N GLY A 116 6.20 -1.07 -31.74
CA GLY A 116 5.24 0.04 -31.65
C GLY A 116 4.05 -0.22 -30.72
N ALA A 117 4.06 -1.32 -29.97
CA ALA A 117 3.12 -1.54 -28.87
C ALA A 117 3.26 -0.46 -27.79
N ALA A 118 2.21 -0.31 -26.98
CA ALA A 118 2.23 0.57 -25.82
C ALA A 118 3.21 0.05 -24.75
N ALA A 119 3.66 0.95 -23.87
CA ALA A 119 4.55 0.58 -22.78
C ALA A 119 3.84 -0.33 -21.78
N SER A 120 4.50 -1.43 -21.44
CA SER A 120 4.05 -2.36 -20.39
C SER A 120 4.25 -1.79 -18.99
N VAL A 121 5.26 -0.92 -18.82
CA VAL A 121 5.52 -0.24 -17.55
C VAL A 121 5.62 1.26 -17.78
N GLN A 122 4.91 2.03 -16.98
CA GLN A 122 4.94 3.49 -17.00
C GLN A 122 5.24 4.05 -15.62
N ARG A 123 5.80 5.26 -15.56
CA ARG A 123 5.82 6.07 -14.33
C ARG A 123 4.94 7.29 -14.47
N VAL A 124 4.32 7.68 -13.37
CA VAL A 124 3.51 8.89 -13.24
C VAL A 124 4.10 9.78 -12.16
N ASP A 125 4.42 11.03 -12.50
CA ASP A 125 4.71 12.07 -11.51
C ASP A 125 3.40 12.45 -10.80
N LEU A 126 3.34 12.26 -9.48
CA LEU A 126 2.10 12.45 -8.72
C LEU A 126 1.72 13.93 -8.52
N ALA A 127 2.66 14.85 -8.71
CA ALA A 127 2.41 16.29 -8.60
C ALA A 127 1.83 16.86 -9.90
N SER A 128 2.40 16.48 -11.05
CA SER A 128 1.99 16.98 -12.37
C SER A 128 0.99 16.09 -13.10
N GLY A 129 0.92 14.80 -12.78
CA GLY A 129 0.17 13.81 -13.54
C GLY A 129 0.88 13.33 -14.83
N THR A 130 2.12 13.76 -15.05
CA THR A 130 2.88 13.42 -16.26
C THR A 130 3.23 11.94 -16.29
N VAL A 131 2.90 11.28 -17.40
CA VAL A 131 3.23 9.87 -17.65
C VAL A 131 4.51 9.78 -18.48
N SER A 132 5.37 8.81 -18.17
CA SER A 132 6.55 8.48 -18.97
C SER A 132 6.65 6.98 -19.15
N ASP A 133 6.90 6.55 -20.38
CA ASP A 133 7.08 5.15 -20.74
C ASP A 133 8.44 4.64 -20.26
N MET A 134 8.43 3.56 -19.49
CA MET A 134 9.63 2.98 -18.89
C MET A 134 10.10 1.75 -19.64
N VAL A 135 9.25 0.73 -19.71
CA VAL A 135 9.60 -0.61 -20.23
C VAL A 135 8.54 -1.09 -21.22
N PHE A 136 9.00 -1.69 -22.31
CA PHE A 136 8.21 -2.30 -23.37
C PHE A 136 8.58 -3.78 -23.51
N GLY A 137 7.66 -4.59 -24.06
CA GLY A 137 7.96 -5.98 -24.41
C GLY A 137 7.52 -7.04 -23.42
N LEU A 138 6.69 -6.70 -22.43
CA LEU A 138 6.11 -7.67 -21.50
C LEU A 138 4.73 -8.13 -22.03
N ILE A 139 4.33 -9.34 -21.63
CA ILE A 139 2.98 -9.88 -21.80
C ILE A 139 2.25 -9.81 -20.46
N SER A 140 1.06 -9.19 -20.44
CA SER A 140 0.20 -9.04 -19.25
C SER A 140 0.99 -8.67 -17.99
N CYS A 141 1.42 -7.40 -17.87
CA CYS A 141 2.25 -6.94 -16.76
C CYS A 141 1.50 -7.07 -15.42
N ASP A 142 1.83 -8.07 -14.62
CA ASP A 142 1.49 -8.22 -13.20
C ASP A 142 2.57 -9.17 -12.60
N PRO A 143 3.11 -8.90 -11.39
CA PRO A 143 2.84 -7.78 -10.49
C PRO A 143 3.84 -6.66 -10.62
N VAL A 144 3.51 -5.45 -10.15
CA VAL A 144 4.51 -4.42 -9.82
C VAL A 144 4.70 -4.23 -8.31
N ARG A 145 5.95 -4.26 -7.84
CA ARG A 145 6.25 -4.09 -6.42
C ARG A 145 7.61 -3.45 -6.15
N ARG A 146 7.66 -2.51 -5.22
CA ARG A 146 8.91 -1.96 -4.69
C ARG A 146 9.60 -2.98 -3.77
N THR A 147 10.92 -3.12 -3.91
CA THR A 147 11.75 -3.93 -3.03
C THR A 147 12.25 -3.11 -1.82
N PRO A 148 12.57 -3.78 -0.69
CA PRO A 148 13.22 -3.15 0.47
C PRO A 148 14.57 -2.49 0.16
N TRP A 149 15.25 -2.92 -0.91
CA TRP A 149 16.58 -2.46 -1.28
C TRP A 149 16.60 -1.44 -2.43
N GLY A 150 15.47 -0.77 -2.66
CA GLY A 150 15.43 0.39 -3.55
C GLY A 150 15.40 0.05 -5.04
N THR A 151 14.73 -1.05 -5.40
CA THR A 151 14.38 -1.38 -6.79
C THR A 151 12.89 -1.61 -6.92
N VAL A 152 12.42 -1.85 -8.14
CA VAL A 152 11.05 -2.27 -8.45
C VAL A 152 11.11 -3.58 -9.21
N ILE A 153 10.24 -4.52 -8.90
CA ILE A 153 10.01 -5.69 -9.74
C ILE A 153 8.72 -5.52 -10.53
N VAL A 154 8.73 -6.03 -11.75
CA VAL A 154 7.55 -6.21 -12.61
C VAL A 154 7.51 -7.67 -13.09
N GLY A 155 6.33 -8.26 -13.21
CA GLY A 155 6.13 -9.63 -13.72
C GLY A 155 5.34 -9.68 -15.01
N GLU A 156 5.18 -10.89 -15.53
CA GLU A 156 4.33 -11.22 -16.68
C GLU A 156 3.37 -12.35 -16.29
N GLU A 157 2.11 -12.26 -16.70
CA GLU A 157 1.12 -13.32 -16.52
C GLU A 157 1.11 -14.35 -17.68
N SER A 158 2.29 -14.66 -18.22
CA SER A 158 2.44 -15.42 -19.45
C SER A 158 2.78 -16.91 -19.25
N GLY A 159 2.16 -17.54 -18.25
CA GLY A 159 2.27 -18.98 -17.98
C GLY A 159 3.71 -19.44 -17.85
N PRO A 160 4.11 -20.59 -18.45
CA PRO A 160 5.47 -21.11 -18.31
C PRO A 160 6.55 -20.20 -18.93
N ASP A 161 6.16 -19.16 -19.66
CA ASP A 161 7.04 -18.17 -20.27
C ASP A 161 6.98 -16.81 -19.55
N GLY A 162 6.18 -16.63 -18.50
CA GLY A 162 6.18 -15.37 -17.75
C GLY A 162 7.50 -15.15 -17.00
N ARG A 163 8.05 -13.93 -17.03
CA ARG A 163 9.30 -13.57 -16.34
C ARG A 163 9.05 -12.44 -15.35
N VAL A 164 9.91 -12.38 -14.33
CA VAL A 164 10.05 -11.19 -13.48
C VAL A 164 11.26 -10.40 -13.93
N TYR A 165 11.11 -9.10 -14.07
CA TYR A 165 12.19 -8.15 -14.30
C TYR A 165 12.40 -7.30 -13.05
N GLU A 166 13.65 -6.98 -12.74
CA GLU A 166 13.99 -6.01 -11.70
C GLU A 166 14.54 -4.73 -12.34
N ILE A 167 13.96 -3.61 -11.93
CA ILE A 167 14.22 -2.25 -12.36
C ILE A 167 15.00 -1.53 -11.25
N PHE A 168 16.26 -1.23 -11.52
CA PHE A 168 17.13 -0.39 -10.70
C PHE A 168 17.02 1.08 -11.13
N ASP A 169 17.07 1.99 -10.16
CA ASP A 169 16.91 3.43 -10.36
C ASP A 169 15.73 3.80 -11.29
N PRO A 170 14.48 3.47 -10.89
CA PRO A 170 13.33 3.50 -11.80
C PRO A 170 13.00 4.89 -12.37
N LEU A 171 13.50 5.97 -11.76
CA LEU A 171 13.28 7.34 -12.25
C LEU A 171 14.19 7.71 -13.44
N THR A 172 15.21 6.92 -13.74
CA THR A 172 16.10 7.14 -14.90
C THR A 172 15.76 6.23 -16.09
N VAL A 173 15.01 5.16 -15.84
CA VAL A 173 14.59 4.20 -16.89
C VAL A 173 13.58 4.84 -17.84
N THR A 174 13.85 4.80 -19.15
CA THR A 174 12.96 5.35 -20.18
C THR A 174 13.17 4.59 -21.47
N ASN A 175 12.08 4.14 -22.10
CA ASN A 175 12.10 3.43 -23.38
C ASN A 175 13.01 2.19 -23.42
N VAL A 176 13.08 1.43 -22.32
CA VAL A 176 13.81 0.17 -22.28
C VAL A 176 12.96 -0.92 -22.92
N GLN A 177 13.49 -1.54 -23.99
CA GLN A 177 12.92 -2.74 -24.56
C GLN A 177 13.44 -3.98 -23.82
N VAL A 178 12.54 -4.86 -23.41
CA VAL A 178 12.87 -6.25 -23.07
C VAL A 178 12.31 -7.21 -24.12
N THR A 179 12.90 -8.41 -24.20
CA THR A 179 12.45 -9.48 -25.08
C THR A 179 11.81 -10.57 -24.25
N HIS A 180 10.49 -10.74 -24.40
CA HIS A 180 9.71 -11.76 -23.70
C HIS A 180 10.38 -13.14 -23.75
N GLU A 181 10.80 -13.61 -24.93
CA GLU A 181 11.27 -14.99 -25.12
C GLU A 181 12.64 -15.27 -24.46
N THR A 182 13.48 -14.27 -24.27
CA THR A 182 14.86 -14.46 -23.78
C THR A 182 15.11 -13.79 -22.43
N GLY A 183 14.28 -12.81 -22.05
CA GLY A 183 14.53 -11.94 -20.90
C GLY A 183 15.66 -10.93 -21.15
N ASP A 184 16.11 -10.78 -22.41
CA ASP A 184 17.13 -9.80 -22.76
C ASP A 184 16.58 -8.38 -22.58
N SER A 185 17.47 -7.46 -22.22
CA SER A 185 17.15 -6.05 -22.03
C SER A 185 18.09 -5.19 -22.86
N SER A 186 17.55 -4.14 -23.48
CA SER A 186 18.34 -3.09 -24.13
C SER A 186 19.15 -2.24 -23.13
N ASP A 187 18.84 -2.33 -21.84
CA ASP A 187 19.59 -1.70 -20.75
C ASP A 187 19.75 -2.66 -19.56
N LEU A 188 20.78 -3.49 -19.63
CA LEU A 188 21.12 -4.44 -18.56
C LEU A 188 21.65 -3.77 -17.29
N THR A 189 21.94 -2.46 -17.32
CA THR A 189 22.39 -1.75 -16.12
C THR A 189 21.22 -1.37 -15.21
N HIS A 190 20.03 -1.17 -15.79
CA HIS A 190 18.83 -0.77 -15.06
C HIS A 190 17.70 -1.81 -15.08
N VAL A 191 17.60 -2.68 -16.08
CA VAL A 191 16.51 -3.67 -16.18
C VAL A 191 17.07 -5.03 -16.54
N VAL A 192 16.82 -6.03 -15.68
CA VAL A 192 17.24 -7.42 -15.91
C VAL A 192 16.16 -8.41 -15.53
N ALA A 193 16.03 -9.50 -16.30
CA ALA A 193 15.22 -10.64 -15.91
C ALA A 193 15.81 -11.36 -14.68
N ARG A 194 14.96 -11.75 -13.73
CA ARG A 194 15.30 -12.45 -12.48
C ARG A 194 14.88 -13.91 -12.56
N THR A 195 15.63 -14.67 -13.35
CA THR A 195 15.38 -16.10 -13.61
C THR A 195 15.36 -16.97 -12.35
N ALA A 196 16.01 -16.53 -11.25
CA ALA A 196 15.99 -17.24 -9.98
C ALA A 196 14.59 -17.34 -9.34
N LEU A 197 13.64 -16.48 -9.75
CA LEU A 197 12.24 -16.51 -9.32
C LEU A 197 11.39 -17.51 -10.13
N GLY A 198 11.97 -18.19 -11.12
CA GLY A 198 11.26 -19.12 -12.00
C GLY A 198 10.55 -18.42 -13.16
N GLN A 199 9.59 -19.14 -13.76
CA GLN A 199 8.70 -18.65 -14.80
C GLN A 199 7.30 -19.23 -14.57
N LEU A 200 6.28 -18.37 -14.59
CA LEU A 200 4.86 -18.67 -14.29
C LEU A 200 3.98 -17.48 -14.71
N SER A 201 2.65 -17.62 -14.62
CA SER A 201 1.75 -16.48 -14.69
C SER A 201 1.76 -15.75 -13.34
N TYR A 202 2.58 -14.72 -13.16
CA TYR A 202 2.75 -14.11 -11.84
C TYR A 202 1.53 -13.29 -11.41
N GLU A 203 0.88 -13.67 -10.31
CA GLU A 203 -0.14 -12.83 -9.66
C GLU A 203 0.15 -12.71 -8.17
N GLY A 204 0.14 -11.48 -7.66
CA GLY A 204 0.26 -11.18 -6.24
C GLY A 204 1.63 -11.56 -5.64
N ILE A 205 2.39 -10.55 -5.21
CA ILE A 205 3.75 -10.75 -4.66
C ILE A 205 3.95 -10.07 -3.31
N VAL A 206 4.60 -10.80 -2.41
CA VAL A 206 5.03 -10.30 -1.09
C VAL A 206 6.53 -10.46 -0.96
N ILE A 207 7.21 -9.34 -0.76
CA ILE A 207 8.67 -9.26 -0.60
C ILE A 207 8.98 -8.95 0.85
N LEU A 208 9.74 -9.81 1.51
CA LEU A 208 10.23 -9.56 2.86
C LEU A 208 11.53 -8.74 2.83
N PRO A 209 11.85 -7.98 3.90
CA PRO A 209 13.08 -7.20 4.00
C PRO A 209 14.37 -7.94 3.67
N ASN A 210 14.44 -9.24 3.92
CA ASN A 210 15.63 -10.06 3.69
C ASN A 210 15.69 -10.71 2.29
N GLY A 211 14.76 -10.37 1.38
CA GLY A 211 14.70 -10.91 0.02
C GLY A 211 13.97 -12.25 -0.11
N ILE A 212 13.44 -12.82 0.98
CA ILE A 212 12.49 -13.93 0.86
C ILE A 212 11.21 -13.40 0.22
N THR A 213 10.74 -14.08 -0.81
CA THR A 213 9.60 -13.63 -1.61
C THR A 213 8.58 -14.73 -1.76
N TYR A 214 7.31 -14.38 -1.58
CA TYR A 214 6.16 -15.25 -1.79
C TYR A 214 5.35 -14.72 -2.97
N TYR A 215 4.94 -15.60 -3.88
CA TYR A 215 4.20 -15.22 -5.08
C TYR A 215 3.27 -16.34 -5.54
N GLY A 216 2.19 -15.97 -6.22
CA GLY A 216 1.21 -16.89 -6.80
C GLY A 216 1.44 -17.11 -8.30
N ASP A 217 0.84 -18.18 -8.81
CA ASP A 217 0.68 -18.49 -10.23
C ASP A 217 -0.81 -18.37 -10.58
N GLU A 218 -1.21 -17.44 -11.44
CA GLU A 218 -2.60 -17.05 -11.77
C GLU A 218 -3.39 -18.13 -12.53
N LEU A 219 -2.90 -19.36 -12.57
CA LEU A 219 -3.61 -20.46 -13.17
C LEU A 219 -4.85 -20.82 -12.35
N ARG A 220 -6.00 -20.26 -12.74
CA ARG A 220 -7.29 -20.60 -12.14
C ARG A 220 -7.61 -22.08 -12.39
N PRO A 221 -7.98 -22.86 -11.36
CA PRO A 221 -8.39 -24.24 -11.55
C PRO A 221 -9.61 -24.30 -12.47
N SER A 222 -9.58 -25.21 -13.44
CA SER A 222 -10.68 -25.44 -14.38
C SER A 222 -10.95 -26.94 -14.49
N THR A 223 -12.03 -27.35 -15.15
CA THR A 223 -12.51 -28.74 -15.17
C THR A 223 -11.41 -29.73 -15.60
N GLY A 224 -10.79 -30.39 -14.62
CA GLY A 224 -9.73 -31.38 -14.80
C GLY A 224 -8.29 -30.84 -14.84
N LYS A 225 -8.08 -29.52 -14.76
CA LYS A 225 -6.74 -28.91 -14.65
C LYS A 225 -6.53 -28.41 -13.22
N ALA A 226 -5.42 -28.84 -12.60
CA ALA A 226 -4.96 -28.26 -11.35
C ALA A 226 -4.73 -26.75 -11.52
N GLY A 227 -4.97 -25.99 -10.46
CA GLY A 227 -4.67 -24.56 -10.45
C GLY A 227 -3.17 -24.30 -10.32
N GLY A 228 -2.84 -23.03 -10.13
CA GLY A 228 -1.49 -22.58 -9.82
C GLY A 228 -0.99 -23.04 -8.46
N GLY A 229 0.22 -22.61 -8.12
CA GLY A 229 0.84 -22.86 -6.83
C GLY A 229 1.13 -21.58 -6.07
N ILE A 230 1.36 -21.71 -4.77
CA ILE A 230 1.99 -20.65 -3.97
C ILE A 230 3.47 -20.99 -3.86
N TYR A 231 4.31 -20.07 -4.30
CA TYR A 231 5.74 -20.22 -4.35
C TYR A 231 6.42 -19.43 -3.24
N LYS A 232 7.57 -19.93 -2.80
CA LYS A 232 8.48 -19.26 -1.89
C LYS A 232 9.87 -19.28 -2.51
N PHE A 233 10.42 -18.11 -2.82
CA PHE A 233 11.82 -17.94 -3.14
C PHE A 233 12.63 -17.65 -1.87
N VAL A 234 13.77 -18.30 -1.76
CA VAL A 234 14.78 -18.07 -0.70
C VAL A 234 16.10 -17.71 -1.37
N PRO A 235 16.60 -16.47 -1.20
CA PRO A 235 17.90 -16.06 -1.74
C PRO A 235 19.05 -16.94 -1.22
N THR A 236 20.07 -17.14 -2.04
CA THR A 236 21.34 -17.72 -1.57
C THR A 236 22.03 -16.79 -0.57
N THR A 237 21.91 -15.49 -0.79
CA THR A 237 22.39 -14.43 0.11
C THR A 237 21.20 -13.57 0.50
N LEU A 238 20.83 -13.61 1.78
CA LEU A 238 19.77 -12.75 2.30
C LEU A 238 20.22 -11.29 2.24
N HIS A 239 19.28 -10.41 1.92
CA HIS A 239 19.52 -8.97 2.00
C HIS A 239 19.61 -8.54 3.47
N ASP A 240 20.60 -7.72 3.79
CA ASP A 240 20.92 -7.25 5.14
C ASP A 240 20.43 -5.83 5.44
N GLY A 241 19.84 -5.16 4.46
CA GLY A 241 19.19 -3.86 4.58
C GLY A 241 19.86 -2.76 3.76
N GLY A 242 19.12 -1.67 3.52
CA GLY A 242 19.61 -0.52 2.76
C GLY A 242 19.50 -0.68 1.24
N PRO A 243 19.74 0.40 0.48
CA PRO A 243 19.68 0.35 -0.97
C PRO A 243 20.88 -0.39 -1.57
N ILE A 244 20.66 -1.14 -2.65
CA ILE A 244 21.77 -1.68 -3.46
C ILE A 244 22.39 -0.59 -4.35
N GLY A 245 23.65 -0.76 -4.73
CA GLY A 245 24.35 0.12 -5.69
C GLY A 245 24.21 -0.30 -7.15
N ASN A 246 23.87 -1.56 -7.42
CA ASN A 246 23.63 -2.10 -8.76
C ASN A 246 22.90 -3.45 -8.69
N LEU A 247 22.36 -3.92 -9.82
CA LEU A 247 21.55 -5.14 -9.91
C LEU A 247 22.29 -6.45 -9.56
N THR A 248 23.62 -6.47 -9.48
CA THR A 248 24.36 -7.68 -9.07
C THR A 248 24.38 -7.90 -7.56
N GLU A 249 24.02 -6.87 -6.78
CA GLU A 249 23.89 -6.93 -5.32
C GLU A 249 22.49 -7.38 -4.86
N SER A 250 21.54 -7.51 -5.79
CA SER A 250 20.17 -7.91 -5.47
C SER A 250 20.11 -9.35 -4.96
N PRO A 251 19.29 -9.65 -3.93
CA PRO A 251 19.06 -11.02 -3.48
C PRO A 251 18.38 -11.91 -4.54
N TYR A 252 17.83 -11.32 -5.62
CA TYR A 252 17.22 -12.05 -6.73
C TYR A 252 18.23 -12.57 -7.77
N VAL A 253 19.53 -12.36 -7.57
CA VAL A 253 20.56 -12.92 -8.47
C VAL A 253 20.59 -14.45 -8.41
N ALA A 254 20.41 -15.05 -7.22
CA ALA A 254 20.43 -16.50 -7.04
C ALA A 254 19.65 -16.94 -5.79
N GLY A 255 19.05 -18.11 -5.85
CA GLY A 255 18.33 -18.71 -4.73
C GLY A 255 17.61 -20.00 -5.11
N SER A 256 16.69 -20.41 -4.24
CA SER A 256 15.90 -21.64 -4.40
C SER A 256 14.41 -21.33 -4.33
N VAL A 257 13.63 -21.97 -5.20
CA VAL A 257 12.17 -21.86 -5.23
C VAL A 257 11.54 -23.13 -4.66
N TYR A 258 10.56 -22.95 -3.78
CA TYR A 258 9.73 -24.00 -3.19
C TYR A 258 8.28 -23.75 -3.56
N VAL A 259 7.51 -24.80 -3.81
CA VAL A 259 6.11 -24.68 -4.23
C VAL A 259 5.18 -25.49 -3.35
N LEU A 260 4.07 -24.87 -2.95
CA LEU A 260 2.87 -25.54 -2.49
C LEU A 260 1.90 -25.60 -3.68
N ARG A 261 1.68 -26.81 -4.22
CA ARG A 261 0.69 -27.05 -5.26
C ARG A 261 -0.72 -27.09 -4.65
N LEU A 262 -1.67 -26.43 -5.29
CA LEU A 262 -3.09 -26.39 -4.90
C LEU A 262 -3.92 -27.43 -5.66
#